data_AF-A0A7J0CU36-F1
#
_entry.id   AF-A0A7J0CU36-F1
#
_cell.length_a   1.000
_cell.length_b   1.000
_cell.length_c   1.000
_cell.angle_alpha   90.00
_cell.angle_beta   90.00
_cell.angle_gamma   90.00
#
_symmetry.space_group_name_H-M   'P 1'
#
loop_
_entity.id
_entity.type
_entity.pdbx_description
1 polymer ?
#
loop_
_entity_poly.entity_id
_entity_poly.type
_entity_poly.pdbx_seq_one_letter_code
_entity_poly.pdbx_strand_id
1 'polypeptide(L)'
;MKRRMAAATAAGIVLAGIASAPAAEAAPRDRQVCQSATLFVSHTLCVDFQGDLYNADVVKMEVRATTSTGMGHWELFGPRGTVANSTDGEWRNRTHYWSGWQDGAHGDRWCAVFWKDMGGGSGYIKGTQPLCVTSRGI
;
A
#
# COMPACT_ATOMS: atom_id res chain seq x y z
N MET A 1 -40.02 57.37 27.27
CA MET A 1 -39.78 57.98 25.93
C MET A 1 -38.46 57.45 25.39
N LYS A 2 -38.44 56.90 24.17
CA LYS A 2 -37.24 56.45 23.44
C LYS A 2 -36.42 57.66 22.97
N ARG A 3 -35.10 57.66 23.16
CA ARG A 3 -34.14 58.26 22.20
C ARG A 3 -32.87 57.41 22.14
N ARG A 4 -32.59 56.93 20.92
CA ARG A 4 -31.37 56.24 20.48
C ARG A 4 -30.36 57.31 20.06
N MET A 5 -29.07 57.12 20.36
CA MET A 5 -27.91 57.63 19.60
C MET A 5 -26.75 56.64 19.85
N ALA A 6 -26.39 55.80 18.88
CA ALA A 6 -25.50 56.01 17.74
C ALA A 6 -24.02 55.76 18.11
N ALA A 7 -23.51 54.64 17.60
CA ALA A 7 -22.14 54.15 17.75
C ALA A 7 -21.19 54.86 16.79
N ALA A 8 -19.96 55.13 17.24
CA ALA A 8 -18.82 55.42 16.39
C ALA A 8 -17.56 54.87 17.07
N THR A 9 -17.27 53.59 16.89
CA THR A 9 -15.99 52.98 17.27
C THR A 9 -15.09 52.98 16.05
N ALA A 10 -14.03 53.78 16.10
CA ALA A 10 -13.03 53.88 15.05
C ALA A 10 -12.33 52.52 14.85
N ALA A 11 -12.35 52.00 13.63
CA ALA A 11 -11.61 50.81 13.25
C ALA A 11 -10.12 51.16 13.14
N GLY A 12 -9.33 50.76 14.14
CA GLY A 12 -7.88 50.77 14.06
C GLY A 12 -7.40 49.69 13.09
N ILE A 13 -6.65 50.09 12.06
CA ILE A 13 -5.99 49.18 11.13
C ILE A 13 -4.85 48.50 11.89
N VAL A 14 -4.99 47.20 12.17
CA VAL A 14 -3.88 46.37 12.67
C VAL A 14 -3.08 45.88 11.45
N LEU A 15 -1.84 46.33 11.33
CA LEU A 15 -0.87 45.75 10.40
C LEU A 15 -0.60 44.30 10.81
N ALA A 16 -1.17 43.35 10.06
CA ALA A 16 -0.86 41.93 10.21
C ALA A 16 0.58 41.69 9.76
N GLY A 17 1.48 41.48 10.72
CA GLY A 17 2.82 40.97 10.45
C GLY A 17 2.71 39.58 9.82
N ILE A 18 3.28 39.40 8.64
CA ILE A 18 3.47 38.07 8.04
C ILE A 18 4.50 37.32 8.88
N ALA A 19 4.04 36.55 9.86
CA ALA A 19 4.85 35.49 10.43
C ALA A 19 5.00 34.42 9.33
N SER A 20 6.20 34.30 8.77
CA SER A 20 6.58 33.17 7.92
C SER A 20 6.34 31.90 8.72
N ALA A 21 5.24 31.20 8.45
CA ALA A 21 5.06 29.85 8.99
C ALA A 21 6.22 28.99 8.44
N PRO A 22 6.89 28.18 9.28
CA PRO A 22 7.80 27.18 8.75
C PRO A 22 6.98 26.30 7.78
N ALA A 23 7.53 26.05 6.60
CA ALA A 23 6.93 25.10 5.66
C ALA A 23 6.65 23.83 6.44
N ALA A 24 5.36 23.45 6.53
CA ALA A 24 4.97 22.21 7.16
C ALA A 24 5.75 21.10 6.46
N GLU A 25 6.68 20.49 7.19
CA GLU A 25 7.31 19.26 6.73
C GLU A 25 6.17 18.28 6.48
N ALA A 26 6.01 17.88 5.22
CA ALA A 26 4.96 16.96 4.83
C ALA A 26 5.10 15.74 5.74
N ALA A 27 4.02 15.40 6.47
CA ALA A 27 3.99 14.19 7.28
C ALA A 27 4.58 13.03 6.46
N PRO A 28 5.39 12.14 7.05
CA PRO A 28 5.90 10.98 6.33
C PRO A 28 4.69 10.30 5.70
N ARG A 29 4.58 10.37 4.37
CA ARG A 29 3.51 9.69 3.67
C ARG A 29 3.71 8.22 3.98
N ASP A 30 2.69 7.56 4.52
CA ASP A 30 2.74 6.12 4.72
C ASP A 30 2.96 5.50 3.35
N ARG A 31 4.22 5.17 3.03
CA ARG A 31 4.59 4.59 1.73
C ARG A 31 4.17 3.12 1.63
N GLN A 32 3.44 2.62 2.62
CA GLN A 32 2.91 1.28 2.66
C GLN A 32 1.47 1.29 2.14
N VAL A 33 1.21 0.48 1.12
CA VAL A 33 -0.16 0.21 0.65
C VAL A 33 -0.47 -1.25 0.94
N CYS A 34 -1.55 -1.49 1.70
CA CYS A 34 -2.03 -2.82 2.00
C CYS A 34 -3.41 -3.07 1.38
N GLN A 35 -3.61 -4.28 0.89
CA GLN A 35 -4.92 -4.81 0.51
C GLN A 35 -5.10 -6.20 1.07
N SER A 36 -6.36 -6.58 1.31
CA SER A 36 -6.73 -7.91 1.76
C SER A 36 -7.79 -8.50 0.83
N ALA A 37 -7.73 -9.81 0.64
CA ALA A 37 -8.73 -10.55 -0.11
C ALA A 37 -9.05 -11.89 0.56
N THR A 38 -10.27 -12.36 0.34
CA THR A 38 -10.71 -13.69 0.76
C THR A 38 -11.38 -14.38 -0.42
N LEU A 39 -10.66 -15.32 -1.04
CA LEU A 39 -11.23 -16.25 -2.00
C LEU A 39 -10.54 -17.59 -1.78
N PHE A 40 -11.26 -18.55 -1.19
CA PHE A 40 -10.76 -19.82 -0.61
C PHE A 40 -9.77 -19.67 0.55
N VAL A 41 -8.95 -18.61 0.54
CA VAL A 41 -7.98 -18.26 1.57
C VAL A 41 -8.03 -16.75 1.83
N SER A 42 -8.05 -16.35 3.10
CA SER A 42 -7.83 -14.97 3.52
C SER A 42 -6.33 -14.64 3.57
N HIS A 43 -5.94 -13.57 2.88
CA HIS A 43 -4.59 -13.06 2.89
C HIS A 43 -4.56 -11.54 2.77
N THR A 44 -3.43 -10.95 3.12
CA THR A 44 -3.11 -9.53 2.98
C THR A 44 -1.80 -9.37 2.24
N LEU A 45 -1.80 -8.49 1.24
CA LEU A 45 -0.61 -8.02 0.54
C LEU A 45 -0.32 -6.59 1.02
N CYS A 46 0.88 -6.34 1.52
CA CYS A 46 1.39 -5.01 1.84
C CYS A 46 2.65 -4.73 1.02
N VAL A 47 2.74 -3.55 0.42
CA VAL A 47 3.94 -3.13 -0.33
C VAL A 47 4.40 -1.78 0.19
N ASP A 48 5.67 -1.71 0.58
CA ASP A 48 6.40 -0.51 0.95
C ASP A 48 7.11 0.04 -0.28
N PHE A 49 6.76 1.26 -0.63
CA PHE A 49 7.31 2.00 -1.75
C PHE A 49 8.35 3.03 -1.31
N GLN A 50 9.20 3.47 -2.23
CA GLN A 50 10.10 4.62 -2.06
C GLN A 50 10.20 5.38 -3.38
N GLY A 51 10.23 6.72 -3.32
CA GLY A 51 10.29 7.56 -4.52
C GLY A 51 9.13 8.54 -4.56
N ASP A 52 8.87 9.10 -5.73
CA ASP A 52 7.73 9.98 -5.97
C ASP A 52 6.52 9.20 -6.53
N LEU A 53 5.39 9.90 -6.73
CA LEU A 53 4.14 9.32 -7.25
C LEU A 53 4.25 8.65 -8.63
N TYR A 54 5.31 8.93 -9.38
CA TYR A 54 5.53 8.46 -10.75
C TYR A 54 6.65 7.42 -10.85
N ASN A 55 7.60 7.45 -9.91
CA ASN A 55 8.80 6.61 -9.88
C ASN A 55 8.97 5.98 -8.48
N ALA A 56 7.90 5.35 -7.99
CA ALA A 56 7.92 4.66 -6.71
C ALA A 56 8.51 3.25 -6.90
N ASP A 57 9.74 3.07 -6.45
CA ASP A 57 10.42 1.77 -6.31
C ASP A 57 9.76 0.95 -5.20
N VAL A 58 9.83 -0.38 -5.31
CA VAL A 58 9.47 -1.27 -4.20
C VAL A 58 10.68 -1.51 -3.31
N VAL A 59 10.51 -1.26 -2.01
CA VAL A 59 11.51 -1.56 -0.98
C VAL A 59 11.25 -2.93 -0.38
N LYS A 60 9.96 -3.21 -0.12
CA LYS A 60 9.52 -4.43 0.53
C LYS A 60 8.10 -4.79 0.10
N MET A 61 7.85 -6.07 -0.11
CA MET A 61 6.54 -6.65 -0.37
C MET A 61 6.32 -7.79 0.62
N GLU A 62 5.14 -7.82 1.20
CA GLU A 62 4.81 -8.73 2.28
C GLU A 62 3.46 -9.37 2.04
N VAL A 63 3.42 -10.71 2.11
CA VAL A 63 2.17 -11.46 2.05
C VAL A 63 1.94 -12.18 3.36
N ARG A 64 0.79 -11.91 3.98
CA ARG A 64 0.34 -12.53 5.23
C ARG A 64 -0.91 -13.37 4.98
N ALA A 65 -0.82 -14.68 5.17
CA ALA A 65 -1.98 -15.57 5.13
C ALA A 65 -2.52 -15.78 6.56
N THR A 66 -3.81 -15.55 6.77
CA THR A 66 -4.46 -15.67 8.10
C THR A 66 -5.33 -16.92 8.24
N THR A 67 -5.56 -17.64 7.14
CA THR A 67 -6.21 -18.95 7.12
C THR A 67 -5.24 -20.00 6.56
N SER A 68 -5.49 -21.29 6.79
CA SER A 68 -4.71 -22.33 6.10
C SER A 68 -5.04 -22.32 4.61
N THR A 69 -4.02 -22.18 3.78
CA THR A 69 -4.13 -22.25 2.32
C THR A 69 -4.06 -23.68 1.76
N GLY A 70 -3.67 -24.65 2.60
CA GLY A 70 -3.11 -25.92 2.13
C GLY A 70 -1.68 -25.79 1.59
N MET A 71 -1.18 -26.85 0.95
CA MET A 71 0.13 -26.83 0.28
C MET A 71 0.11 -25.94 -0.97
N GLY A 72 1.18 -25.17 -1.18
CA GLY A 72 1.34 -24.31 -2.35
C GLY A 72 2.48 -23.30 -2.19
N HIS A 73 2.51 -22.30 -3.07
CA HIS A 73 3.44 -21.18 -3.02
C HIS A 73 2.79 -19.86 -3.44
N TRP A 74 3.44 -18.76 -3.09
CA TRP A 74 3.09 -17.42 -3.56
C TRP A 74 3.96 -17.05 -4.75
N GLU A 75 3.33 -16.42 -5.76
CA GLU A 75 4.02 -15.75 -6.85
C GLU A 75 3.74 -14.26 -6.80
N LEU A 76 4.80 -13.47 -6.89
CA LEU A 76 4.78 -12.02 -6.83
C LEU A 76 5.07 -11.46 -8.21
N PHE A 77 4.23 -10.55 -8.66
CA PHE A 77 4.33 -9.90 -9.96
C PHE A 77 4.55 -8.41 -9.79
N GLY A 78 5.54 -7.90 -10.50
CA GLY A 78 5.69 -6.48 -10.75
C GLY A 78 5.16 -6.10 -12.13
N PRO A 79 5.37 -4.84 -12.55
CA PRO A 79 4.93 -4.35 -13.85
C PRO A 79 5.49 -5.14 -15.05
N ARG A 80 6.63 -5.82 -14.89
CA ARG A 80 7.31 -6.59 -15.94
C ARG A 80 7.04 -8.10 -15.91
N GLY A 81 6.19 -8.58 -15.00
CA GLY A 81 5.92 -10.00 -14.81
C GLY A 81 6.42 -10.53 -13.46
N THR A 82 6.74 -11.82 -13.40
CA THR A 82 7.15 -12.48 -12.15
C THR A 82 8.45 -11.91 -11.63
N VAL A 83 8.42 -11.51 -10.37
CA VAL A 83 9.52 -10.88 -9.65
C VAL A 83 10.15 -11.86 -8.66
N ALA A 84 9.31 -12.65 -7.98
CA ALA A 84 9.76 -13.66 -7.04
C ALA A 84 8.67 -14.70 -6.76
N ASN A 85 9.10 -15.84 -6.24
CA ASN A 85 8.24 -16.91 -5.77
C ASN A 85 8.70 -17.38 -4.39
N SER A 86 7.75 -17.74 -3.53
CA SER A 86 8.08 -18.42 -2.28
C SER A 86 8.41 -19.89 -2.55
N THR A 87 9.04 -20.57 -1.58
CA THR A 87 9.12 -22.04 -1.60
C THR A 87 7.74 -22.67 -1.42
N ASP A 88 7.56 -23.87 -1.96
CA ASP A 88 6.38 -24.69 -1.72
C ASP A 88 6.26 -25.08 -0.23
N GLY A 89 5.05 -25.08 0.31
CA GLY A 89 4.78 -25.50 1.69
C GLY A 89 3.35 -25.25 2.14
N GLU A 90 3.02 -25.65 3.36
CA GLU A 90 1.75 -25.28 3.99
C GLU A 90 1.81 -23.81 4.47
N TRP A 91 0.88 -22.96 4.01
CA TRP A 91 0.81 -21.56 4.40
C TRP A 91 -0.39 -21.29 5.30
N ARG A 92 -0.19 -21.49 6.61
CA ARG A 92 -1.10 -21.06 7.67
C ARG A 92 -0.37 -20.11 8.61
N ASN A 93 -0.93 -18.91 8.84
CA ASN A 93 -0.34 -17.92 9.76
C ASN A 93 1.14 -17.63 9.44
N ARG A 94 1.51 -17.72 8.16
CA ARG A 94 2.86 -17.46 7.68
C ARG A 94 2.90 -16.07 7.06
N THR A 95 4.01 -15.39 7.32
CA THR A 95 4.35 -14.13 6.68
C THR A 95 5.55 -14.37 5.79
N HIS A 96 5.44 -14.03 4.51
CA HIS A 96 6.59 -13.99 3.64
C HIS A 96 7.00 -12.55 3.41
N TYR A 97 8.28 -12.27 3.61
CA TYR A 97 8.90 -11.00 3.30
C TYR A 97 9.71 -11.19 2.03
N TRP A 98 9.38 -10.38 1.03
CA TRP A 98 10.22 -10.21 -0.12
C TRP A 98 10.75 -8.77 -0.09
N SER A 99 12.03 -8.63 0.18
CA SER A 99 12.74 -7.36 0.09
C SER A 99 13.62 -7.39 -1.15
N GLY A 100 13.47 -6.41 -2.03
CA GLY A 100 14.27 -6.31 -3.24
C GLY A 100 13.98 -4.99 -3.93
N TRP A 101 15.03 -4.25 -4.28
CA TRP A 101 14.91 -3.05 -5.10
C TRP A 101 14.50 -3.47 -6.51
N GLN A 102 13.33 -3.00 -6.94
CA GLN A 102 12.90 -3.09 -8.33
C GLN A 102 12.48 -1.70 -8.76
N ASP A 103 12.95 -1.28 -9.94
CA ASP A 103 12.76 0.07 -10.42
C ASP A 103 11.28 0.39 -10.69
N GLY A 104 10.81 1.49 -10.12
CA GLY A 104 9.48 2.05 -10.33
C GLY A 104 9.29 2.66 -11.72
N ALA A 105 10.38 2.80 -12.50
CA ALA A 105 10.38 3.37 -13.85
C ALA A 105 9.51 2.60 -14.86
N HIS A 106 9.03 1.40 -14.49
CA HIS A 106 8.31 0.50 -15.37
C HIS A 106 6.86 0.25 -14.99
N GLY A 107 6.33 0.92 -13.96
CA GLY A 107 4.91 0.92 -13.63
C GLY A 107 4.63 0.94 -12.12
N ASP A 108 3.36 1.16 -11.78
CA ASP A 108 2.92 1.38 -10.40
C ASP A 108 2.26 0.16 -9.75
N ARG A 109 1.93 -0.89 -10.51
CA ARG A 109 1.10 -2.02 -10.04
C ARG A 109 1.89 -3.27 -9.65
N TRP A 110 1.65 -3.75 -8.44
CA TRP A 110 2.33 -4.90 -7.81
C TRP A 110 1.31 -5.89 -7.28
N CYS A 111 1.45 -7.17 -7.62
CA CYS A 111 0.44 -8.18 -7.36
C CYS A 111 0.99 -9.44 -6.69
N ALA A 112 0.16 -10.11 -5.88
CA ALA A 112 0.44 -11.43 -5.33
C ALA A 112 -0.67 -12.42 -5.72
N VAL A 113 -0.29 -13.65 -6.02
CA VAL A 113 -1.20 -14.78 -6.28
C VAL A 113 -0.72 -15.98 -5.49
N PHE A 114 -1.65 -16.69 -4.84
CA PHE A 114 -1.36 -17.99 -4.27
C PHE A 114 -1.65 -19.09 -5.28
N TRP A 115 -0.70 -19.99 -5.49
CA TRP A 115 -0.84 -21.21 -6.27
C TRP A 115 -0.99 -22.38 -5.32
N LYS A 116 -2.16 -23.00 -5.34
CA LYS A 116 -2.48 -24.15 -4.50
C LYS A 116 -2.04 -25.43 -5.20
N ASP A 117 -1.25 -26.23 -4.49
CA ASP A 117 -0.94 -27.60 -4.91
C ASP A 117 -2.21 -28.47 -4.77
N MET A 118 -2.51 -29.22 -5.82
CA MET A 118 -3.64 -30.15 -5.85
C MET A 118 -3.25 -31.56 -5.39
N GLY A 119 -1.95 -31.81 -5.18
CA GLY A 119 -1.41 -33.11 -4.79
C GLY A 119 -1.42 -34.13 -5.93
N GLY A 120 -0.71 -35.24 -5.71
CA GLY A 120 -0.76 -36.41 -6.59
C GLY A 120 -0.29 -36.20 -8.03
N GLY A 121 0.58 -35.21 -8.28
CA GLY A 121 1.08 -34.89 -9.63
C GLY A 121 0.14 -34.05 -10.49
N SER A 122 -0.97 -33.55 -9.92
CA SER A 122 -1.98 -32.77 -10.65
C SER A 122 -1.58 -31.31 -10.92
N GLY A 123 -0.43 -30.88 -10.40
CA GLY A 123 0.10 -29.52 -10.58
C GLY A 123 -0.57 -28.48 -9.69
N TYR A 124 -0.40 -27.21 -10.07
CA TYR A 124 -0.88 -26.05 -9.32
C TYR A 124 -2.14 -25.45 -9.95
N ILE A 125 -3.10 -25.06 -9.11
CA ILE A 125 -4.20 -24.18 -9.52
C ILE A 125 -4.08 -22.83 -8.85
N LYS A 126 -4.68 -21.82 -9.45
CA LYS A 126 -4.79 -20.49 -8.83
C LYS A 126 -5.70 -20.58 -7.61
N GLY A 127 -5.11 -20.49 -6.41
CA GLY A 127 -5.79 -20.61 -5.13
C GLY A 127 -6.43 -19.31 -4.65
N THR A 128 -6.01 -18.15 -5.16
CA THR A 128 -6.62 -16.84 -4.89
C THR A 128 -6.77 -16.02 -6.16
N GLN A 129 -7.71 -15.06 -6.19
CA GLN A 129 -7.64 -14.00 -7.19
C GLN A 129 -6.33 -13.21 -7.01
N PRO A 130 -5.70 -12.72 -8.09
CA PRO A 130 -4.56 -11.81 -7.97
C PRO A 130 -4.97 -10.56 -7.18
N LEU A 131 -4.26 -10.29 -6.10
CA LEU A 131 -4.43 -9.08 -5.30
C LEU A 131 -3.34 -8.10 -5.68
N CYS A 132 -3.68 -6.85 -6.00
CA CYS A 132 -2.74 -5.88 -6.56
C CYS A 132 -2.83 -4.52 -5.86
N VAL A 133 -1.68 -3.99 -5.45
CA VAL A 133 -1.53 -2.63 -4.93
C VAL A 133 -0.85 -1.73 -5.95
N THR A 134 -1.16 -0.43 -5.91
CA THR A 134 -0.54 0.58 -6.79
C THR A 134 0.17 1.64 -5.97
N SER A 135 1.31 2.13 -6.44
CA SER A 135 2.00 3.29 -5.85
C SER A 135 1.33 4.65 -6.16
N ARG A 136 0.24 4.66 -6.91
CA ARG A 136 -0.52 5.89 -7.19
C ARG A 136 -1.25 6.35 -5.93
N GLY A 137 -0.83 7.48 -5.34
CA GLY A 137 -1.51 8.11 -4.19
C GLY A 137 -0.70 8.20 -2.88
N ILE A 138 0.56 7.76 -2.88
CA ILE A 138 1.53 7.92 -1.78
C ILE A 138 2.31 9.24 -1.83
#